data_AF-A0A3D3YXE0-F1
#
_entry.id   AF-A0A3D3YXE0-F1
#
_cell.length_a   1.000
_cell.length_b   1.000
_cell.length_c   1.000
_cell.angle_alpha   90.00
_cell.angle_beta   90.00
_cell.angle_gamma   90.00
#
_symmetry.space_group_name_H-M   'P 1'
#
loop_
_entity.id
_entity.type
_entity.pdbx_description
1 polymer ?
#
loop_
_entity_poly.entity_id
_entity_poly.type
_entity_poly.pdbx_seq_one_letter_code
_entity_poly.pdbx_strand_id
1 'polypeptide(L)'
;MFTTEFVIQPTKDLHDARLELSSGWFRGMTYNGLVPQPTNQFVVGPWTVFDLGTIGAGRRFPVWISWQTNATTVGRRSQDVAVYDGRTPILTVHRSLMVFP
;
A
#
# COMPACT_ATOMS: atom_id res chain seq x y z
N MET A 1 -13.20 -10.90 -6.62
CA MET A 1 -11.77 -10.78 -6.26
C MET A 1 -11.11 -9.87 -7.29
N PHE A 2 -10.21 -8.99 -6.87
CA PHE A 2 -9.46 -8.11 -7.77
C PHE A 2 -8.05 -7.89 -7.21
N THR A 3 -7.16 -7.37 -8.05
CA THR A 3 -5.77 -7.08 -7.67
C THR A 3 -5.50 -5.59 -7.83
N THR A 4 -4.80 -5.00 -6.87
CA THR A 4 -4.22 -3.66 -6.99
C THR A 4 -2.72 -3.79 -7.23
N GLU A 5 -2.18 -3.02 -8.17
CA GLU A 5 -0.74 -2.90 -8.43
C GLU A 5 -0.22 -1.53 -7.96
N PHE A 6 0.86 -1.54 -7.20
CA PHE A 6 1.67 -0.36 -6.88
C PHE A 6 3.04 -0.55 -7.51
N VAL A 7 3.49 0.40 -8.34
CA VAL A 7 4.84 0.36 -8.93
C VAL A 7 5.69 1.43 -8.28
N ILE A 8 6.69 1.00 -7.50
CA ILE A 8 7.67 1.89 -6.89
C ILE A 8 8.87 1.95 -7.84
N GLN A 9 9.21 3.15 -8.30
CA GLN A 9 10.37 3.37 -9.16
C GLN A 9 11.19 4.54 -8.61
N PRO A 10 12.15 4.28 -7.72
CA PRO A 10 12.87 5.34 -7.05
C PRO A 10 14.00 5.88 -7.94
N THR A 11 14.31 7.18 -7.81
CA THR A 11 15.43 7.82 -8.53
C THR A 11 16.78 7.64 -7.82
N LYS A 12 16.75 7.18 -6.57
CA LYS A 12 17.90 6.82 -5.72
C LYS A 12 17.61 5.47 -5.07
N ASP A 13 18.63 4.82 -4.52
CA ASP A 13 18.42 3.58 -3.76
C ASP A 13 17.54 3.88 -2.53
N LEU A 14 16.59 2.98 -2.26
CA LEU A 14 15.88 2.90 -0.99
C LEU A 14 16.46 1.71 -0.23
N HIS A 15 16.91 1.92 1.01
CA HIS A 15 17.59 0.89 1.79
C HIS A 15 16.65 0.15 2.75
N ASP A 16 15.59 0.82 3.21
CA ASP A 16 14.52 0.28 4.05
C ASP A 16 13.18 0.75 3.48
N ALA A 17 12.86 0.30 2.26
CA ALA A 17 11.64 0.72 1.58
C ALA A 17 10.39 0.19 2.29
N ARG A 18 9.45 1.09 2.57
CA ARG A 18 8.15 0.74 3.16
C ARG A 18 7.03 1.26 2.30
N LEU A 19 6.04 0.40 2.05
CA LEU A 19 4.76 0.79 1.48
C LEU A 19 3.74 0.87 2.60
N GLU A 20 3.15 2.04 2.78
CA GLU A 20 2.13 2.27 3.81
C GLU A 20 0.77 2.54 3.18
N LEU A 21 -0.23 1.78 3.60
CA LEU A 21 -1.61 1.93 3.16
C LEU A 21 -2.48 2.45 4.30
N SER A 22 -3.21 3.52 4.05
CA SER A 22 -4.19 4.02 5.02
C SER A 22 -5.31 3.00 5.24
N SER A 23 -5.92 3.02 6.44
CA SER A 23 -6.96 2.06 6.85
C SER A 23 -8.16 1.92 5.91
N GLY A 24 -8.46 2.92 5.07
CA GLY A 24 -9.54 2.82 4.10
C GLY A 24 -9.25 1.87 2.93
N TRP A 25 -8.02 1.39 2.77
CA TRP A 25 -7.70 0.21 1.94
C TRP A 25 -8.20 -1.11 2.50
N PHE A 26 -8.64 -1.17 3.76
CA PHE A 26 -9.08 -2.42 4.38
C PHE A 26 -10.56 -2.40 4.76
N ARG A 27 -11.20 -1.22 4.82
CA ARG A 27 -12.64 -1.11 5.09
C ARG A 27 -13.43 -1.80 3.97
N GLY A 28 -14.33 -2.72 4.33
CA GLY A 28 -15.17 -3.44 3.36
C GLY A 28 -14.40 -4.31 2.36
N MET A 29 -13.14 -4.63 2.65
CA MET A 29 -12.28 -5.47 1.82
C MET A 29 -11.60 -6.53 2.70
N THR A 30 -11.49 -7.75 2.19
CA THR A 30 -10.57 -8.75 2.75
C THR A 30 -9.24 -8.66 2.00
N TYR A 31 -8.16 -8.54 2.77
CA TYR A 31 -6.79 -8.73 2.29
C TYR A 31 -6.49 -10.23 2.19
N ASN A 32 -6.17 -10.71 0.99
CA ASN A 32 -5.88 -12.13 0.75
C ASN A 32 -4.37 -12.41 0.64
N GLY A 33 -3.55 -11.38 0.43
CA GLY A 33 -2.10 -11.53 0.31
C GLY A 33 -1.48 -10.46 -0.58
N LEU A 34 -0.15 -10.37 -0.51
CA LEU A 34 0.67 -9.40 -1.21
C LEU A 34 1.90 -10.10 -1.79
N VAL A 35 2.29 -9.71 -3.00
CA VAL A 35 3.52 -10.17 -3.68
C VAL A 35 4.30 -8.96 -4.16
N PRO A 36 5.63 -8.88 -3.96
CA PRO A 36 6.47 -9.84 -3.23
C PRO A 36 6.17 -9.84 -1.73
N GLN A 37 6.31 -11.01 -1.07
CA GLN A 37 6.03 -11.13 0.37
C GLN A 37 6.89 -10.12 1.17
N PRO A 38 6.29 -9.26 1.99
CA PRO A 38 7.04 -8.31 2.81
C PRO A 38 7.81 -9.06 3.90
N THR A 39 8.94 -8.50 4.32
CA THR A 39 9.74 -9.06 5.43
C THR A 39 9.03 -8.87 6.77
N ASN A 40 8.23 -7.81 6.89
CA ASN A 40 7.41 -7.54 8.05
C ASN A 40 6.12 -6.81 7.65
N GLN A 41 5.06 -7.03 8.43
CA GLN A 41 3.77 -6.37 8.26
C GLN A 41 3.22 -5.99 9.62
N PHE A 42 2.94 -4.70 9.82
CA PHE A 42 2.47 -4.17 11.10
C PHE A 42 1.60 -2.93 10.91
N VAL A 43 1.09 -2.39 12.02
CA VAL A 43 0.22 -1.21 12.03
C VAL A 43 0.86 -0.10 12.84
N VAL A 44 0.85 1.13 12.31
CA VAL A 44 1.26 2.35 13.01
C VAL A 44 0.17 3.40 12.82
N GLY A 45 -0.55 3.71 13.90
CA GLY A 45 -1.70 4.63 13.82
C GLY A 45 -2.72 4.15 12.78
N PRO A 46 -3.12 4.98 11.80
CA PRO A 46 -4.08 4.60 10.76
C PRO A 46 -3.46 3.87 9.57
N TRP A 47 -2.18 3.53 9.61
CA TRP A 47 -1.43 2.96 8.49
C TRP A 47 -1.10 1.48 8.73
N THR A 48 -1.34 0.67 7.70
CA THR A 48 -0.75 -0.67 7.59
C THR A 48 0.54 -0.55 6.80
N VAL A 49 1.63 -1.03 7.40
CA VAL A 49 2.99 -0.91 6.88
C VAL A 49 3.44 -2.26 6.34
N PHE A 50 4.04 -2.24 5.15
CA PHE A 50 4.69 -3.39 4.53
C PHE A 50 6.17 -3.07 4.30
N ASP A 51 7.05 -3.77 5.00
CA ASP A 51 8.50 -3.64 4.81
C ASP A 51 8.93 -4.44 3.57
N LEU A 52 9.49 -3.75 2.58
CA LEU A 52 9.89 -4.30 1.28
C LEU A 52 11.40 -4.48 1.14
N GLY A 53 12.18 -3.93 2.09
CA GLY A 53 13.64 -4.00 2.09
C GLY A 53 14.27 -3.07 1.05
N THR A 54 15.40 -3.49 0.47
CA THR A 54 16.16 -2.64 -0.47
C THR A 54 15.52 -2.63 -1.86
N ILE A 55 15.30 -1.43 -2.42
CA ILE A 55 14.89 -1.22 -3.81
C ILE A 55 15.91 -0.33 -4.50
N GLY A 56 16.57 -0.87 -5.52
CA GLY A 56 17.60 -0.13 -6.27
C GLY A 56 17.03 0.98 -7.15
N ALA A 57 17.80 2.05 -7.33
CA ALA A 57 17.49 3.18 -8.18
C ALA A 57 17.17 2.75 -9.62
N GLY A 58 16.20 3.43 -10.24
CA GLY A 58 15.81 3.21 -11.63
C GLY A 58 15.07 1.89 -11.89
N ARG A 59 14.97 0.99 -10.91
CA ARG A 59 14.25 -0.28 -11.04
C ARG A 59 12.77 -0.08 -10.77
N ARG A 60 11.93 -0.71 -11.60
CA ARG A 60 10.50 -0.84 -11.31
C ARG A 60 10.30 -1.99 -10.34
N PHE A 61 9.73 -1.69 -9.18
CA PHE A 61 9.40 -2.66 -8.15
C PHE A 61 7.88 -2.73 -8.01
N PRO A 62 7.22 -3.68 -8.70
CA PRO A 62 5.79 -3.87 -8.59
C PRO A 62 5.42 -4.61 -7.30
N VAL A 63 4.34 -4.16 -6.67
CA VAL A 63 3.71 -4.77 -5.51
C VAL A 63 2.26 -5.03 -5.88
N TRP A 64 1.84 -6.29 -5.84
CA TRP A 64 0.46 -6.70 -6.13
C TRP A 64 -0.22 -7.13 -4.85
N ILE A 65 -1.40 -6.58 -4.60
CA ILE A 65 -2.24 -6.99 -3.47
C ILE A 65 -3.52 -7.61 -3.99
N SER A 66 -3.83 -8.80 -3.51
CA SER A 66 -5.06 -9.52 -3.81
C SER A 66 -6.14 -9.18 -2.80
N TRP A 67 -7.29 -8.75 -3.30
CA TRP A 67 -8.43 -8.31 -2.49
C TRP A 67 -9.69 -9.10 -2.82
N GLN A 68 -10.53 -9.29 -1.80
CA GLN A 68 -11.94 -9.62 -1.98
C GLN A 68 -12.80 -8.48 -1.46
N THR A 69 -13.77 -8.04 -2.28
CA THR A 69 -14.74 -7.04 -1.87
C THR A 69 -15.83 -7.69 -1.02
N ASN A 70 -16.05 -7.18 0.19
CA ASN A 70 -17.18 -7.54 1.03
C ASN A 70 -18.12 -6.33 1.10
N ALA A 71 -18.73 -6.00 -0.04
CA ALA A 71 -19.42 -4.73 -0.28
C ALA A 71 -20.59 -4.51 0.68
N THR A 72 -20.31 -3.88 1.82
CA THR A 72 -21.31 -3.42 2.79
C THR A 72 -21.10 -1.96 3.19
N THR A 73 -20.10 -1.27 2.62
CA THR A 73 -19.68 0.07 3.03
C THR A 73 -19.95 1.10 1.94
N VAL A 74 -21.20 1.56 1.86
CA VAL A 74 -21.59 2.72 1.02
C VAL A 74 -20.93 3.99 1.57
N GLY A 75 -20.49 4.88 0.67
CA GLY A 75 -19.93 6.18 1.01
C GLY A 75 -18.48 6.38 0.56
N ARG A 76 -17.86 7.45 1.06
CA ARG A 76 -16.51 7.88 0.67
C ARG A 76 -15.48 7.45 1.71
N ARG A 77 -14.32 6.96 1.25
CA ARG A 77 -13.15 6.71 2.09
C ARG A 77 -11.85 7.18 1.44
N SER A 78 -10.87 7.53 2.28
CA SER A 78 -9.49 7.74 1.84
C SER A 78 -8.83 6.38 1.58
N GLN A 79 -8.00 6.34 0.55
CA GLN A 79 -7.13 5.23 0.19
C GLN A 79 -5.73 5.77 -0.05
N ASP A 80 -5.27 6.64 0.84
CA ASP A 80 -3.93 7.21 0.77
C ASP A 80 -2.87 6.12 0.86
N VAL A 81 -1.78 6.37 0.15
CA VAL A 81 -0.61 5.49 0.01
C VAL A 81 0.62 6.33 0.30
N ALA A 82 1.55 5.83 1.10
CA ALA A 82 2.83 6.49 1.32
C ALA A 82 3.99 5.52 1.09
N VAL A 83 5.14 6.09 0.72
CA VAL A 83 6.42 5.39 0.59
C VAL A 83 7.43 6.06 1.49
N TYR A 84 8.14 5.24 2.26
CA TYR A 84 9.22 5.67 3.15
C TYR A 84 10.51 4.92 2.83
N ASP A 85 11.64 5.54 3.20
CA ASP A 85 12.93 4.88 3.36
C ASP A 85 13.31 4.94 4.86
N GLY A 86 13.00 3.86 5.59
CA GLY A 86 13.06 3.80 7.03
C GLY A 86 12.09 4.78 7.69
N ARG A 87 12.63 5.87 8.25
CA ARG A 87 11.83 6.97 8.86
C ARG A 87 11.69 8.18 7.94
N THR A 88 12.34 8.16 6.78
CA THR A 88 12.34 9.29 5.85
C THR A 88 11.13 9.18 4.93
N PRO A 89 10.19 10.14 4.94
CA PRO A 89 9.10 10.15 3.97
C PRO A 89 9.65 10.46 2.57
N ILE A 90 9.27 9.66 1.58
CA ILE A 90 9.66 9.86 0.19
C ILE A 90 8.51 10.49 -0.60
N LEU A 91 7.31 9.91 -0.50
CA LEU A 91 6.13 10.36 -1.24
C LEU A 91 4.85 9.91 -0.52
N THR A 92 3.82 10.76 -0.59
CA THR A 92 2.44 10.39 -0.27
C THR A 92 1.56 10.68 -1.46
N VAL A 93 0.72 9.71 -1.83
CA VAL A 93 -0.30 9.82 -2.86
C VAL A 93 -1.67 9.76 -2.20
N HIS A 94 -2.42 10.85 -2.30
CA HIS A 94 -3.79 10.91 -1.79
C HIS A 94 -4.76 10.32 -2.81
N ARG A 95 -5.60 9.39 -2.36
CA ARG A 95 -6.63 8.76 -3.20
C ARG A 95 -7.92 8.67 -2.41
N SER A 96 -9.04 8.69 -3.11
CA SER A 96 -10.35 8.49 -2.50
C SER A 96 -11.17 7.53 -3.32
N LEU A 97 -11.90 6.66 -2.62
CA LEU A 97 -12.86 5.73 -3.19
C LEU A 97 -14.27 6.14 -2.74
N MET A 98 -15.19 6.25 -3.70
CA MET A 98 -16.62 6.42 -3.46
C MET A 98 -17.32 5.13 -3.85
N VAL A 99 -18.09 4.56 -2.93
CA VAL A 99 -18.90 3.35 -3.14
C VAL A 99 -20.37 3.76 -3.15
N PHE A 100 -21.05 3.47 -4.26
CA PHE A 100 -22.48 3.71 -4.44
C PHE A 100 -23.29 2.46 -4.07
N PRO A 101 -24.60 2.60 -3.75
CA PRO A 101 -25.51 1.47 -3.54
C PRO A 101 -25.66 0.56 -4.77
#